data_AF-A0A4R3WZY8-F1
#
_entry.id   AF-A0A4R3WZY8-F1
#
_cell.length_a   1.000
_cell.length_b   1.000
_cell.length_c   1.000
_cell.angle_alpha   90.00
_cell.angle_beta   90.00
_cell.angle_gamma   90.00
#
_symmetry.space_group_name_H-M   'P 1'
#
loop_
_entity.id
_entity.type
_entity.pdbx_description
1 polymer ?
#
loop_
_entity_poly.entity_id
_entity_poly.type
_entity_poly.pdbx_seq_one_letter_code
_entity_poly.pdbx_strand_id
1 'polypeptide(L)'
;MAKAKKPTFRTPRLSAVYPRLNSPDTKYNKHGTYKADGRTKIADAQSTIKAVQEVAKKHIGKPLPLKKNACWEYEKITDEDTGEERETGFVVFKLRVKNRMVTDKKTKQEQLWDRKPAMFSASGKPVPKAKVGAGSEYAVTFEIYEGKDGDGNPIVNLQPVAVQIFKLVEFQSGGADADPSRYGIEAEEGWEPEEGDEDEGQDEGNGDDAGSDDSSSDEEENTDF
;
A
#
# COMPACT_ATOMS: atom_id res chain seq x y z
N MET A 1 -12.52 4.96 28.22
CA MET A 1 -13.57 5.41 27.28
C MET A 1 -13.26 4.83 25.91
N ALA A 2 -14.15 4.00 25.35
CA ALA A 2 -13.97 3.48 24.00
C ALA A 2 -13.98 4.65 23.01
N LYS A 3 -12.91 4.80 22.22
CA LYS A 3 -12.85 5.79 21.14
C LYS A 3 -14.02 5.51 20.20
N ALA A 4 -14.85 6.50 19.89
CA ALA A 4 -15.97 6.33 18.99
C ALA A 4 -15.46 5.71 17.68
N LYS A 5 -16.12 4.63 17.24
CA LYS A 5 -15.72 3.91 16.02
C LYS A 5 -15.91 4.85 14.84
N LYS A 6 -14.85 5.11 14.08
CA LYS A 6 -14.93 5.95 12.89
C LYS A 6 -15.86 5.29 11.87
N PRO A 7 -16.61 6.08 11.08
CA PRO A 7 -17.44 5.52 10.02
C PRO A 7 -16.57 4.77 9.02
N THR A 8 -16.97 3.54 8.70
CA THR A 8 -16.31 2.71 7.69
C THR A 8 -17.13 2.69 6.43
N PHE A 9 -16.45 2.77 5.29
CA PHE A 9 -17.01 2.72 3.96
C PHE A 9 -16.55 1.45 3.26
N ARG A 10 -17.25 1.06 2.20
CA ARG A 10 -16.93 -0.14 1.43
C ARG A 10 -16.89 0.19 -0.05
N THR A 11 -15.84 -0.27 -0.72
CA THR A 11 -15.68 -0.13 -2.17
C THR A 11 -16.60 -1.09 -2.92
N PRO A 12 -16.90 -0.85 -4.21
CA PRO A 12 -17.31 -1.91 -5.11
C PRO A 12 -16.22 -3.00 -5.22
N ARG A 13 -16.48 -4.05 -6.00
CA ARG A 13 -15.42 -5.00 -6.37
C ARG A 13 -14.36 -4.28 -7.18
N LEU A 14 -13.11 -4.49 -6.76
CA LEU A 14 -11.91 -3.93 -7.36
C LEU A 14 -11.04 -5.08 -7.86
N SER A 15 -10.36 -4.86 -8.99
CA SER A 15 -9.20 -5.65 -9.40
C SER A 15 -7.96 -5.10 -8.70
N ALA A 16 -7.23 -5.96 -7.99
CA ALA A 16 -6.05 -5.60 -7.22
C ALA A 16 -4.95 -5.00 -8.10
N VAL A 17 -4.40 -3.86 -7.67
CA VAL A 17 -3.27 -3.18 -8.32
C VAL A 17 -2.11 -3.12 -7.34
N TYR A 18 -1.09 -3.96 -7.56
CA TYR A 18 0.11 -4.07 -6.69
C TYR A 18 -0.19 -4.09 -5.18
N PRO A 19 -1.04 -5.03 -4.70
CA PRO A 19 -1.39 -5.13 -3.29
C PRO A 19 -0.17 -5.44 -2.41
N ARG A 20 -0.13 -4.81 -1.24
CA ARG A 20 0.83 -5.05 -0.15
C ARG A 20 0.03 -5.19 1.15
N LEU A 21 -0.54 -6.39 1.35
CA LEU A 21 -1.47 -6.70 2.46
C LEU A 21 -0.82 -7.57 3.54
N ASN A 22 0.08 -8.49 3.16
CA ASN A 22 0.76 -9.38 4.09
C ASN A 22 1.94 -8.69 4.77
N SER A 23 2.73 -7.97 3.96
CA SER A 23 3.91 -7.23 4.38
C SER A 23 3.78 -5.77 3.93
N PRO A 24 4.07 -4.79 4.79
CA PRO A 24 3.97 -3.39 4.43
C PRO A 24 5.14 -2.97 3.52
N ASP A 25 4.91 -2.00 2.64
CA ASP A 25 5.95 -1.43 1.78
C ASP A 25 6.82 -0.45 2.56
N THR A 26 8.10 -0.78 2.74
CA THR A 26 9.09 -0.01 3.48
C THR A 26 9.92 0.94 2.62
N LYS A 27 9.80 0.90 1.28
CA LYS A 27 10.66 1.65 0.34
C LYS A 27 10.71 3.16 0.61
N TYR A 28 9.57 3.75 0.98
CA TYR A 28 9.43 5.19 1.20
C TYR A 28 8.98 5.57 2.62
N ASN A 29 8.83 4.58 3.49
CA ASN A 29 8.41 4.79 4.88
C ASN A 29 9.07 3.71 5.73
N LYS A 30 10.00 4.10 6.61
CA LYS A 30 10.74 3.19 7.49
C LYS A 30 9.83 2.23 8.26
N HIS A 31 8.64 2.67 8.67
CA HIS A 31 7.69 1.85 9.43
C HIS A 31 6.76 0.99 8.56
N GLY A 32 6.78 1.21 7.24
CA GLY A 32 5.99 0.48 6.28
C GLY A 32 4.62 1.11 5.98
N THR A 33 4.13 0.84 4.77
CA THR A 33 2.80 1.24 4.31
C THR A 33 2.08 0.05 3.66
N TYR A 34 0.92 -0.33 4.20
CA TYR A 34 0.07 -1.30 3.52
C TYR A 34 -0.68 -0.66 2.37
N LYS A 35 -0.86 -1.42 1.29
CA LYS A 35 -1.53 -0.97 0.05
C LYS A 35 -2.60 -1.98 -0.35
N ALA A 36 -3.82 -1.48 -0.53
CA ALA A 36 -4.98 -2.22 -1.03
C ALA A 36 -5.54 -1.53 -2.27
N ASP A 37 -4.66 -0.94 -3.08
CA ASP A 37 -5.04 -0.17 -4.26
C ASP A 37 -5.76 -1.06 -5.27
N GLY A 38 -6.84 -0.55 -5.84
CA GLY A 38 -7.70 -1.37 -6.68
C GLY A 38 -8.41 -0.59 -7.78
N ARG A 39 -8.57 -1.25 -8.93
CA ARG A 39 -9.14 -0.72 -10.16
C ARG A 39 -10.59 -1.15 -10.31
N THR A 40 -11.45 -0.25 -10.76
CA THR A 40 -12.82 -0.56 -11.17
C THR A 40 -13.32 0.40 -12.24
N LYS A 41 -14.48 0.14 -12.85
CA LYS A 41 -15.08 1.04 -13.84
C LYS A 41 -15.57 2.31 -13.15
N ILE A 42 -15.47 3.45 -13.83
CA ILE A 42 -15.92 4.75 -13.29
C ILE A 42 -17.42 4.73 -12.95
N ALA A 43 -18.23 3.97 -13.70
CA ALA A 43 -19.66 3.80 -13.43
C ALA A 43 -19.93 3.15 -12.07
N ASP A 44 -19.18 2.10 -11.72
CA ASP A 44 -19.35 1.35 -10.47
C ASP A 44 -18.76 2.11 -9.26
N ALA A 45 -17.80 3.00 -9.53
CA ALA A 45 -17.11 3.81 -8.52
C ALA A 45 -17.92 5.01 -7.99
N GLN A 46 -19.03 5.40 -8.65
CA GLN A 46 -19.74 6.65 -8.36
C GLN A 46 -20.18 6.78 -6.90
N SER A 47 -20.67 5.69 -6.30
CA SER A 47 -21.12 5.69 -4.90
C SER A 47 -19.96 5.96 -3.93
N THR A 48 -18.81 5.32 -4.15
CA THR A 48 -17.60 5.53 -3.35
C THR A 48 -17.04 6.93 -3.55
N ILE A 49 -16.94 7.41 -4.79
CA ILE A 49 -16.47 8.77 -5.10
C ILE A 49 -17.35 9.81 -4.42
N LYS A 50 -18.68 9.67 -4.50
CA LYS A 50 -19.63 10.58 -3.86
C LYS A 50 -19.43 10.65 -2.35
N ALA A 51 -19.30 9.50 -1.68
CA ALA A 51 -19.07 9.44 -0.23
C ALA A 51 -17.77 10.17 0.16
N VAL A 52 -16.68 9.99 -0.59
CA VAL A 52 -15.42 10.67 -0.31
C VAL A 52 -15.50 12.17 -0.62
N GLN A 53 -16.18 12.56 -1.70
CA GLN A 53 -16.40 13.97 -2.04
C GLN A 53 -17.19 14.72 -0.95
N GLU A 54 -18.20 14.07 -0.37
CA GLU A 54 -18.97 14.65 0.74
C GLU A 54 -18.10 14.90 1.98
N VAL A 55 -17.23 13.95 2.33
CA VAL A 55 -16.29 14.13 3.45
C VAL A 55 -15.23 15.18 3.12
N ALA A 56 -14.67 15.16 1.92
CA ALA A 56 -13.68 16.15 1.48
C ALA A 56 -14.24 17.56 1.45
N LYS A 57 -15.49 17.75 0.99
CA LYS A 57 -16.15 19.05 1.02
C LYS A 57 -16.34 19.58 2.45
N LYS A 58 -16.60 18.71 3.42
CA LYS A 58 -16.73 19.08 4.84
C LYS A 58 -15.38 19.44 5.47
N HIS A 59 -14.32 18.69 5.17
CA HIS A 59 -13.00 18.86 5.79
C HIS A 59 -12.12 19.91 5.10
N ILE A 60 -12.06 19.88 3.77
CA ILE A 60 -11.21 20.75 2.92
C ILE A 60 -12.00 22.01 2.49
N GLY A 61 -13.33 21.99 2.55
CA GLY A 61 -14.19 23.11 2.10
C GLY A 61 -14.47 23.11 0.59
N LYS A 62 -13.80 22.23 -0.18
CA LYS A 62 -13.96 22.10 -1.64
C LYS A 62 -13.97 20.62 -2.07
N PRO A 63 -14.62 20.28 -3.20
CA PRO A 63 -14.53 18.93 -3.74
C PRO A 63 -13.11 18.61 -4.22
N LEU A 64 -12.74 17.33 -4.17
CA LEU A 64 -11.50 16.83 -4.75
C LEU A 64 -11.58 16.84 -6.28
N PRO A 65 -10.48 17.08 -7.01
CA PRO A 65 -10.47 16.93 -8.46
C PRO A 65 -10.89 15.52 -8.88
N LEU A 66 -11.81 15.41 -9.84
CA LEU A 66 -12.38 14.12 -10.23
C LEU A 66 -11.38 13.19 -10.93
N LYS A 67 -10.51 13.73 -11.79
CA LYS A 67 -9.59 12.92 -12.61
C LYS A 67 -8.41 12.35 -11.82
N LYS A 68 -7.84 13.11 -10.89
CA LYS A 68 -6.66 12.70 -10.13
C LYS A 68 -6.57 13.44 -8.81
N ASN A 69 -6.39 12.71 -7.73
CA ASN A 69 -6.11 13.23 -6.39
C ASN A 69 -5.42 12.17 -5.52
N ALA A 70 -5.30 12.42 -4.21
CA ALA A 70 -4.66 11.52 -3.26
C ALA A 70 -5.43 10.20 -3.04
N CYS A 71 -6.75 10.21 -3.22
CA CYS A 71 -7.64 9.07 -2.99
C CYS A 71 -7.85 8.21 -4.24
N TRP A 72 -7.75 8.77 -5.45
CA TRP A 72 -7.89 8.01 -6.70
C TRP A 72 -7.29 8.70 -7.92
N GLU A 73 -7.21 7.96 -9.02
CA GLU A 73 -6.75 8.43 -10.33
C GLU A 73 -7.49 7.71 -11.45
N TYR A 74 -8.00 8.46 -12.42
CA TYR A 74 -8.60 7.91 -13.63
C TYR A 74 -7.49 7.37 -14.50
N GLU A 75 -7.64 6.12 -14.92
CA GLU A 75 -6.63 5.42 -15.69
C GLU A 75 -6.65 5.91 -17.14
N LYS A 76 -5.46 6.23 -17.63
CA LYS A 76 -5.22 6.66 -19.01
C LYS A 76 -4.32 5.66 -19.70
N ILE A 77 -4.51 5.53 -21.00
CA ILE A 77 -3.59 4.82 -21.90
C ILE A 77 -3.02 5.87 -22.84
N THR A 78 -1.70 5.86 -23.00
CA THR A 78 -1.00 6.61 -24.04
C THR A 78 -0.97 5.76 -25.29
N ASP A 79 -1.42 6.32 -26.40
CA ASP A 79 -1.32 5.71 -27.72
C ASP A 79 0.14 5.80 -28.19
N GLU A 80 0.75 4.67 -28.54
CA GLU A 80 2.19 4.58 -28.83
C GLU A 80 2.57 5.25 -30.17
N ASP A 81 1.63 5.32 -31.11
CA ASP A 81 1.86 5.89 -32.44
C ASP A 81 1.67 7.41 -32.44
N THR A 82 0.70 7.91 -31.67
CA THR A 82 0.32 9.34 -31.66
C THR A 82 0.80 10.11 -30.43
N GLY A 83 1.16 9.41 -29.35
CA GLY A 83 1.50 10.00 -28.06
C GLY A 83 0.31 10.59 -27.29
N GLU A 84 -0.92 10.42 -27.78
CA GLU A 84 -2.12 10.97 -27.16
C GLU A 84 -2.57 10.14 -25.95
N GLU A 85 -2.92 10.80 -24.85
CA GLU A 85 -3.51 10.15 -23.68
C GLU A 85 -5.04 10.06 -23.81
N ARG A 86 -5.59 8.85 -23.74
CA ARG A 86 -7.04 8.61 -23.67
C ARG A 86 -7.45 7.99 -22.34
N GLU A 87 -8.56 8.46 -21.79
CA GLU A 87 -9.17 7.86 -20.59
C GLU A 87 -9.74 6.48 -20.94
N THR A 88 -9.46 5.49 -20.10
CA THR A 88 -9.87 4.09 -20.34
C THR A 88 -11.26 3.74 -19.85
N GLY A 89 -11.90 4.65 -19.10
CA GLY A 89 -13.16 4.39 -18.39
C GLY A 89 -13.01 3.72 -17.02
N PHE A 90 -11.76 3.55 -16.55
CA PHE A 90 -11.45 2.97 -15.24
C PHE A 90 -10.89 4.01 -14.26
N VAL A 91 -11.06 3.72 -12.97
CA VAL A 91 -10.49 4.48 -11.86
C VAL A 91 -9.74 3.54 -10.92
N VAL A 92 -8.58 3.98 -10.46
CA VAL A 92 -7.76 3.28 -9.46
C VAL A 92 -7.90 4.03 -8.14
N PHE A 93 -8.45 3.35 -7.13
CA PHE A 93 -8.50 3.85 -5.76
C PHE A 93 -7.15 3.61 -5.06
N LYS A 94 -6.64 4.64 -4.39
CA LYS A 94 -5.42 4.61 -3.58
C LYS A 94 -5.80 4.37 -2.12
N LEU A 95 -5.78 3.10 -1.71
CA LEU A 95 -6.19 2.63 -0.39
C LEU A 95 -4.93 2.27 0.39
N ARG A 96 -4.42 3.22 1.18
CA ARG A 96 -3.10 3.12 1.79
C ARG A 96 -3.14 3.52 3.25
N VAL A 97 -2.42 2.76 4.07
CA VAL A 97 -2.28 3.07 5.50
C VAL A 97 -0.83 2.91 5.94
N LYS A 98 -0.28 4.00 6.48
CA LYS A 98 1.06 4.05 7.05
C LYS A 98 1.04 3.52 8.48
N ASN A 99 1.98 2.63 8.80
CA ASN A 99 2.31 2.33 10.18
C ASN A 99 3.01 3.54 10.81
N ARG A 100 2.89 3.69 12.13
CA ARG A 100 3.47 4.82 12.87
C ARG A 100 3.91 4.37 14.25
N MET A 101 4.97 4.95 14.77
CA MET A 101 5.28 4.85 16.20
C MET A 101 4.21 5.63 16.97
N VAL A 102 3.71 5.01 18.03
CA VAL A 102 2.80 5.64 18.97
C VAL A 102 3.31 5.37 20.37
N THR A 103 3.33 6.40 21.21
CA THR A 103 3.64 6.24 22.63
C THR A 103 2.46 5.57 23.31
N ASP A 104 2.70 4.41 23.93
CA ASP A 104 1.70 3.76 24.76
C ASP A 104 1.39 4.65 25.97
N LYS A 105 0.10 4.89 26.21
CA LYS A 105 -0.33 5.82 27.26
C LYS A 105 -0.04 5.31 28.67
N LYS A 106 0.06 3.99 28.85
CA LYS A 106 0.28 3.31 30.13
C LYS A 106 1.76 3.09 30.38
N THR A 107 2.49 2.55 29.42
CA THR A 107 3.91 2.19 29.61
C THR A 107 4.87 3.33 29.26
N LYS A 108 4.38 4.38 28.57
CA LYS A 108 5.18 5.50 28.03
C LYS A 108 6.27 5.08 27.05
N GLN A 109 6.26 3.82 26.62
CA GLN A 109 7.18 3.30 25.62
C GLN A 109 6.61 3.54 24.22
N GLU A 110 7.49 3.77 23.26
CA GLU A 110 7.09 3.82 21.86
C GLU A 110 6.84 2.40 21.34
N GLN A 111 5.67 2.19 20.75
CA GLN A 111 5.32 0.94 20.09
C GLN A 111 4.92 1.21 18.65
N LEU A 112 5.29 0.27 17.76
CA LEU A 112 4.84 0.32 16.38
C LEU A 112 3.34 0.04 16.34
N TRP A 113 2.55 1.01 15.87
CA TRP A 113 1.15 0.77 15.53
C TRP A 113 1.10 0.11 14.16
N ASP A 114 1.05 -1.23 14.16
CA ASP A 114 0.81 -2.03 12.96
C ASP A 114 -0.65 -1.89 12.54
N ARG A 115 -0.86 -1.35 11.34
CA ARG A 115 -2.19 -1.06 10.79
C ARG A 115 -2.56 -2.03 9.67
N LYS A 116 -2.07 -3.27 9.77
CA LYS A 116 -2.36 -4.35 8.82
C LYS A 116 -3.87 -4.54 8.62
N PRO A 117 -4.38 -4.42 7.39
CA PRO A 117 -5.78 -4.70 7.10
C PRO A 117 -6.14 -6.16 7.39
N ALA A 118 -7.30 -6.40 8.00
CA ALA A 118 -7.82 -7.75 8.20
C ALA A 118 -8.24 -8.37 6.86
N MET A 119 -7.86 -9.62 6.60
CA MET A 119 -8.20 -10.30 5.34
C MET A 119 -9.23 -11.40 5.57
N PHE A 120 -10.26 -11.42 4.73
CA PHE A 120 -11.36 -12.37 4.77
C PHE A 120 -11.60 -13.00 3.39
N SER A 121 -12.03 -14.25 3.37
CA SER A 121 -12.49 -14.93 2.16
C SER A 121 -13.86 -14.40 1.73
N ALA A 122 -14.34 -14.83 0.56
CA ALA A 122 -15.67 -14.49 0.06
C ALA A 122 -16.79 -14.85 1.05
N SER A 123 -16.61 -15.89 1.86
CA SER A 123 -17.58 -16.31 2.90
C SER A 123 -17.42 -15.57 4.23
N GLY A 124 -16.44 -14.68 4.37
CA GLY A 124 -16.18 -13.94 5.60
C GLY A 124 -15.26 -14.66 6.59
N LYS A 125 -14.63 -15.78 6.19
CA LYS A 125 -13.65 -16.48 7.05
C LYS A 125 -12.31 -15.74 7.05
N PRO A 126 -11.64 -15.56 8.21
CA PRO A 126 -10.32 -14.95 8.26
C PRO A 126 -9.28 -15.73 7.43
N VAL A 127 -8.49 -15.02 6.63
CA VAL A 127 -7.42 -15.58 5.78
C VAL A 127 -6.13 -14.74 5.90
N PRO A 128 -5.54 -14.61 7.10
CA PRO A 128 -4.41 -13.69 7.34
C PRO A 128 -3.13 -14.03 6.58
N LYS A 129 -3.03 -15.25 6.05
CA LYS A 129 -1.88 -15.76 5.29
C LYS A 129 -2.07 -15.75 3.76
N ALA A 130 -3.25 -15.37 3.26
CA ALA A 130 -3.49 -15.35 1.82
C ALA A 130 -2.51 -14.40 1.12
N LYS A 131 -1.76 -14.89 0.13
CA LYS A 131 -0.81 -14.10 -0.67
C LYS A 131 -1.56 -13.43 -1.82
N VAL A 132 -2.15 -12.27 -1.59
CA VAL A 132 -2.96 -11.58 -2.61
C VAL A 132 -2.05 -10.93 -3.66
N GLY A 133 -2.14 -11.40 -4.90
CA GLY A 133 -1.43 -10.86 -6.06
C GLY A 133 -2.26 -9.86 -6.87
N ALA A 134 -1.60 -9.19 -7.82
CA ALA A 134 -2.26 -8.30 -8.77
C ALA A 134 -3.31 -9.07 -9.61
N GLY A 135 -4.41 -8.42 -9.96
CA GLY A 135 -5.53 -9.07 -10.68
C GLY A 135 -6.47 -9.90 -9.80
N SER A 136 -6.19 -10.06 -8.50
CA SER A 136 -7.18 -10.58 -7.55
C SER A 136 -8.42 -9.69 -7.50
N GLU A 137 -9.61 -10.26 -7.32
CA GLU A 137 -10.83 -9.48 -7.12
C GLU A 137 -11.17 -9.40 -5.63
N TYR A 138 -11.29 -8.18 -5.10
CA TYR A 138 -11.66 -7.95 -3.70
C TYR A 138 -12.52 -6.71 -3.53
N ALA A 139 -13.16 -6.59 -2.36
CA ALA A 139 -13.71 -5.31 -1.89
C ALA A 139 -12.96 -4.88 -0.63
N VAL A 140 -12.74 -3.57 -0.48
CA VAL A 140 -12.02 -3.00 0.65
C VAL A 140 -12.98 -2.24 1.53
N THR A 141 -12.95 -2.55 2.82
CA THR A 141 -13.56 -1.72 3.87
C THR A 141 -12.51 -0.75 4.36
N PHE A 142 -12.81 0.55 4.34
CA PHE A 142 -11.85 1.60 4.65
C PHE A 142 -12.46 2.70 5.51
N GLU A 143 -11.59 3.43 6.21
CA GLU A 143 -11.92 4.68 6.87
C GLU A 143 -11.43 5.85 6.01
N ILE A 144 -12.18 6.96 6.03
CA ILE A 144 -11.72 8.21 5.43
C ILE A 144 -10.93 8.96 6.50
N TYR A 145 -9.64 9.17 6.25
CA TYR A 145 -8.77 9.93 7.14
C TYR A 145 -8.78 11.40 6.74
N GLU A 146 -9.25 12.23 7.67
CA GLU A 146 -9.18 13.68 7.62
C GLU A 146 -7.97 14.13 8.43
N GLY A 147 -6.99 14.74 7.76
CA GLY A 147 -5.78 15.22 8.43
C GLY A 147 -5.13 16.37 7.70
N LYS A 148 -3.83 16.51 7.88
CA LYS A 148 -2.99 17.52 7.21
C LYS A 148 -1.79 16.84 6.53
N ASP A 149 -1.28 17.44 5.46
CA ASP A 149 0.02 17.08 4.87
C ASP A 149 1.19 17.70 5.65
N GLY A 150 2.40 17.57 5.13
CA GLY A 150 3.62 18.11 5.75
C GLY A 150 3.63 19.64 5.82
N ASP A 151 2.96 20.30 4.87
CA ASP A 151 2.84 21.75 4.79
C ASP A 151 1.65 22.29 5.60
N GLY A 152 0.91 21.41 6.28
CA GLY A 152 -0.25 21.77 7.11
C GLY A 152 -1.57 21.93 6.34
N ASN A 153 -1.60 21.68 5.03
CA ASN A 153 -2.82 21.75 4.23
C ASN A 153 -3.75 20.56 4.55
N PRO A 154 -5.07 20.78 4.61
CA PRO A 154 -6.01 19.70 4.88
C PRO A 154 -6.03 18.67 3.75
N ILE A 155 -5.88 17.39 4.11
CA ILE A 155 -5.90 16.26 3.19
C ILE A 155 -6.92 15.22 3.59
N VAL A 156 -7.36 14.45 2.59
CA VAL A 156 -8.17 13.24 2.76
C VAL A 156 -7.45 12.04 2.16
N ASN A 157 -7.41 10.93 2.88
CA ASN A 157 -6.84 9.65 2.43
C ASN A 157 -7.77 8.48 2.76
N LEU A 158 -7.71 7.41 1.97
CA LEU A 158 -8.49 6.19 2.20
C LEU A 158 -7.63 5.16 2.95
N GLN A 159 -7.97 4.85 4.19
CA GLN A 159 -7.22 3.95 5.05
C GLN A 159 -7.90 2.57 5.10
N PRO A 160 -7.36 1.53 4.46
CA PRO A 160 -7.95 0.20 4.48
C PRO A 160 -7.95 -0.37 5.91
N VAL A 161 -9.07 -0.99 6.28
CA VAL A 161 -9.27 -1.69 7.57
C VAL A 161 -9.44 -3.19 7.34
N ALA A 162 -10.16 -3.56 6.28
CA ALA A 162 -10.36 -4.96 5.93
C ALA A 162 -10.49 -5.16 4.42
N VAL A 163 -10.13 -6.35 3.94
CA VAL A 163 -10.23 -6.78 2.55
C VAL A 163 -11.01 -8.09 2.50
N GLN A 164 -12.05 -8.15 1.66
CA GLN A 164 -12.79 -9.38 1.37
C GLN A 164 -12.43 -9.86 -0.05
N ILE A 165 -11.81 -11.03 -0.14
CA ILE A 165 -11.27 -11.60 -1.37
C ILE A 165 -12.32 -12.50 -2.02
N PHE A 166 -12.72 -12.18 -3.25
CA PHE A 166 -13.69 -12.95 -4.04
C PHE A 166 -12.99 -13.91 -5.00
N LYS A 167 -11.90 -13.44 -5.63
CA LYS A 167 -11.04 -14.22 -6.52
C LYS A 167 -9.60 -13.97 -6.13
N LEU A 168 -8.88 -15.02 -5.77
CA LEU A 168 -7.47 -14.93 -5.43
C LEU A 168 -6.63 -15.26 -6.68
N VAL A 169 -5.79 -14.32 -7.07
CA VAL A 169 -4.63 -14.57 -7.92
C VAL A 169 -3.44 -14.49 -6.97
N GLU A 170 -2.68 -15.58 -6.83
CA GLU A 170 -1.60 -15.60 -5.86
C GLU A 170 -0.45 -14.69 -6.29
N PHE A 171 0.13 -13.97 -5.32
CA PHE A 171 1.31 -13.15 -5.57
C PHE A 171 2.49 -14.04 -5.95
N GLN A 172 2.97 -13.90 -7.18
CA GLN A 172 4.22 -14.50 -7.64
C GLN A 172 5.36 -13.53 -7.31
N SER A 173 6.21 -13.89 -6.35
CA SER A 173 7.53 -13.27 -6.25
C SER A 173 8.36 -13.87 -7.37
N GLY A 174 9.01 -13.04 -8.19
CA GLY A 174 9.89 -13.55 -9.24
C GLY A 174 11.01 -14.40 -8.65
N GLY A 175 11.31 -15.55 -9.27
CA GLY A 175 12.49 -16.36 -8.98
C GLY A 175 12.23 -17.57 -8.09
N ALA A 176 12.19 -17.39 -6.77
CA ALA A 176 12.46 -18.48 -5.84
C ALA A 176 11.37 -19.58 -5.71
N ASP A 177 10.09 -19.24 -5.92
CA ASP A 177 8.96 -20.19 -5.78
C ASP A 177 8.28 -20.49 -7.15
N ALA A 178 8.98 -20.25 -8.26
CA ALA A 178 8.40 -20.43 -9.59
C ALA A 178 8.27 -21.94 -9.93
N ASP A 179 7.05 -22.40 -10.20
CA ASP A 179 6.79 -23.75 -10.72
C ASP A 179 7.33 -23.85 -12.18
N PRO A 180 8.40 -24.64 -12.44
CA PRO A 180 9.04 -24.74 -13.77
C PRO A 180 8.06 -25.16 -14.88
N SER A 181 7.07 -25.98 -14.52
CA SER A 181 6.05 -26.49 -15.45
C SER A 181 5.24 -25.38 -16.12
N ARG A 182 5.10 -24.21 -15.48
CA ARG A 182 4.36 -23.07 -16.03
C ARG A 182 5.14 -22.30 -17.10
N TYR A 183 6.45 -22.49 -17.16
CA TYR A 183 7.32 -21.92 -18.18
C TYR A 183 7.62 -22.92 -19.30
N GLY A 184 6.99 -24.10 -19.27
CA GLY A 184 7.36 -25.20 -20.16
C GLY A 184 8.78 -25.70 -19.94
N ILE A 185 9.35 -25.44 -18.74
CA ILE A 185 10.67 -25.92 -18.37
C ILE A 185 10.48 -27.30 -17.75
N GLU A 186 11.02 -28.30 -18.43
CA GLU A 186 11.13 -29.66 -17.93
C GLU A 186 12.54 -29.84 -17.34
N ALA A 187 12.67 -30.70 -16.33
CA ALA A 187 13.98 -31.02 -15.76
C ALA A 187 14.79 -31.82 -16.79
N GLU A 188 15.91 -31.26 -17.24
CA GLU A 188 16.87 -31.92 -18.12
C GLU A 188 18.22 -32.08 -17.38
N GLU A 189 19.01 -33.10 -17.75
CA GLU A 189 20.36 -33.27 -17.20
C GLU A 189 21.22 -32.04 -17.55
N GLY A 190 21.75 -31.36 -16.53
CA GLY A 190 22.45 -30.10 -16.72
C GLY A 190 23.11 -29.57 -15.45
N TRP A 191 23.42 -28.27 -15.45
CA TRP A 191 23.99 -27.58 -14.31
C TRP A 191 22.98 -27.58 -13.14
N GLU A 192 23.37 -28.16 -12.01
CA GLU A 192 22.65 -28.01 -10.74
C GLU A 192 23.31 -26.89 -9.92
N PRO A 193 22.53 -26.03 -9.25
CA PRO A 193 23.08 -25.05 -8.31
C PRO A 193 23.85 -25.76 -7.20
N GLU A 194 24.99 -25.20 -6.78
CA GLU A 194 25.66 -25.67 -5.57
C GLU A 194 24.79 -25.32 -4.34
N GLU A 195 24.80 -26.15 -3.29
CA GLU A 195 24.07 -25.88 -2.03
C GLU A 195 24.51 -24.50 -1.49
N GLY A 196 23.69 -23.46 -1.72
CA GLY A 196 24.01 -22.07 -1.40
C GLY A 196 23.58 -21.02 -2.45
N ASP A 197 23.19 -21.42 -3.66
CA ASP A 197 22.61 -20.53 -4.69
C ASP A 197 21.14 -20.13 -4.40
N GLU A 198 20.68 -20.32 -3.16
CA GLU A 198 19.43 -19.74 -2.68
C GLU A 198 19.69 -18.26 -2.38
N ASP A 199 18.98 -17.36 -3.06
CA ASP A 199 18.93 -15.93 -2.70
C ASP A 199 18.31 -15.80 -1.30
N GLU A 200 19.11 -16.01 -0.26
CA GLU A 200 18.86 -15.44 1.05
C GLU A 200 18.87 -13.93 0.83
N GLY A 201 17.69 -13.35 0.63
CA GLY A 201 17.52 -11.92 0.41
C GLY A 201 18.21 -11.08 1.48
N GLN A 202 19.50 -10.82 1.26
CA GLN A 202 20.37 -9.96 2.03
C GLN A 202 20.24 -8.57 1.42
N ASP A 203 19.32 -7.79 1.98
CA ASP A 203 19.43 -6.34 1.94
C ASP A 203 20.55 -5.94 2.92
N GLU A 204 21.79 -6.32 2.59
CA GLU A 204 23.03 -5.91 3.25
C GLU A 204 23.69 -4.81 2.41
N GLY A 205 23.16 -3.59 2.53
CA GLY A 205 23.90 -2.38 2.16
C GLY A 205 24.74 -1.90 3.33
N ASN A 206 25.85 -2.57 3.66
CA ASN A 206 26.93 -1.97 4.44
C ASN A 206 28.13 -1.66 3.55
N GLY A 207 28.67 -0.46 3.74
CA GLY A 207 29.86 0.04 3.08
C GLY A 207 30.50 1.11 3.95
N ASP A 208 30.91 0.70 5.15
CA ASP A 208 31.91 1.40 5.94
C ASP A 208 33.23 1.45 5.15
N ASP A 209 33.63 2.64 4.69
CA ASP A 209 35.03 2.92 4.36
C ASP A 209 35.63 3.72 5.52
N ALA A 210 36.40 3.03 6.35
CA ALA A 210 37.21 3.63 7.39
C ALA A 210 38.54 4.10 6.79
N GLY A 211 38.68 5.42 6.64
CA GLY A 211 39.92 6.11 6.32
C GLY A 211 40.06 7.39 7.13
N SER A 212 40.65 7.27 8.32
CA SER A 212 41.08 8.32 9.27
C SER A 212 41.81 9.50 8.61
N ASP A 213 41.48 10.76 8.97
CA ASP A 213 42.35 11.62 9.79
C ASP A 213 41.66 12.94 10.24
N ASP A 214 42.18 13.42 11.37
CA ASP A 214 41.90 14.49 12.33
C ASP A 214 41.60 15.91 11.81
N SER A 215 40.65 16.61 12.47
CA SER A 215 40.88 17.94 13.07
C SER A 215 39.61 18.52 13.73
N SER A 216 39.64 18.54 15.06
CA SER A 216 39.00 19.43 16.03
C SER A 216 38.19 20.66 15.54
N SER A 217 36.98 20.86 16.07
CA SER A 217 36.60 22.04 16.88
C SER A 217 35.15 21.97 17.39
N ASP A 218 35.00 22.27 18.68
CA ASP A 218 33.79 22.56 19.45
C ASP A 218 32.72 23.38 18.69
N GLU A 219 31.44 23.05 18.92
CA GLU A 219 30.48 24.03 19.46
C GLU A 219 29.17 23.33 19.88
N GLU A 220 28.80 23.55 21.14
CA GLU A 220 27.48 23.23 21.67
C GLU A 220 26.42 24.13 21.03
N GLU A 221 25.30 23.58 20.57
CA GLU A 221 24.03 24.31 20.72
C GLU A 221 22.82 23.38 20.87
N ASN A 222 22.19 23.58 22.01
CA ASN A 222 20.98 22.99 22.53
C ASN A 222 19.77 23.72 21.91
N THR A 223 18.83 23.06 21.23
CA THR A 223 17.47 23.62 21.05
C THR A 223 16.38 22.55 21.10
N ASP A 224 15.58 22.69 22.16
CA ASP A 224 14.32 22.02 22.49
C ASP A 224 13.18 22.77 21.79
N PHE A 225 12.36 22.11 20.95
CA PHE A 225 10.97 22.50 20.62
C PHE A 225 10.17 21.39 19.91
#